data_AF-A0A973EKR5-F1
#
_entry.id   AF-A0A973EKR5-F1
#
_cell.length_a   1.000
_cell.length_b   1.000
_cell.length_c   1.000
_cell.angle_alpha   90.00
_cell.angle_beta   90.00
_cell.angle_gamma   90.00
#
_symmetry.space_group_name_H-M   'P 1'
#
loop_
_entity.id
_entity.type
_entity.pdbx_description
1 polymer ?
#
loop_
_entity_poly.entity_id
_entity_poly.type
_entity_poly.pdbx_seq_one_letter_code
_entity_poly.pdbx_strand_id
1 'polypeptide(L)'
;MRGIVDIFIPPKKWKFYVIIILGIITGLIFFLFYVSKAHSYLSDNAETCMNCHIMAPQYTSWFHSAHRQYANCNECHVPHDNVFNKYFFKAKDGLRHATIFTLRKEPQVIRIHEAGKEVVHSNCLRCHGDLLTDNKLQNYNGNTTNINRKSSNCTFCHRETPHGSVNSLSSVPNSRVPLPESAVPHWLKKMITK
;
A
#
# COMPACT_ATOMS: atom_id res chain seq x y z
N MET A 1 -21.34 -7.44 43.01
CA MET A 1 -21.02 -6.67 41.79
C MET A 1 -20.68 -7.66 40.69
N ARG A 2 -21.64 -8.01 39.82
CA ARG A 2 -21.32 -8.80 38.61
C ARG A 2 -20.56 -7.86 37.68
N GLY A 3 -19.29 -8.17 37.45
CA GLY A 3 -18.43 -7.33 36.61
C GLY A 3 -18.89 -7.41 35.16
N ILE A 4 -18.49 -6.42 34.34
CA ILE A 4 -18.72 -6.40 32.88
C ILE A 4 -18.32 -7.74 32.22
N VAL A 5 -17.37 -8.46 32.82
CA VAL A 5 -16.89 -9.79 32.39
C VAL A 5 -17.97 -10.87 32.45
N ASP A 6 -18.88 -10.84 33.44
CA ASP A 6 -19.95 -11.86 33.59
C ASP A 6 -20.99 -11.81 32.47
N ILE A 7 -21.10 -10.69 31.75
CA ILE A 7 -21.98 -10.51 30.59
C ILE A 7 -21.41 -11.26 29.36
N PHE A 8 -20.07 -11.38 29.26
CA PHE A 8 -19.41 -12.01 28.11
C PHE A 8 -19.14 -13.51 28.30
N ILE A 9 -19.41 -14.07 29.49
CA ILE A 9 -19.21 -15.51 29.75
C ILE A 9 -20.43 -16.29 29.22
N PRO A 10 -20.27 -17.14 28.19
CA PRO A 10 -21.39 -17.91 27.66
C PRO A 10 -21.93 -18.90 28.70
N PRO A 11 -23.23 -19.26 28.63
CA PRO A 11 -23.83 -20.28 29.49
C PRO A 11 -23.01 -21.58 29.46
N LYS A 12 -22.95 -22.31 30.59
CA LYS A 12 -22.11 -23.52 30.74
C LYS A 12 -22.25 -24.53 29.59
N LYS A 13 -23.45 -24.68 29.01
CA LYS A 13 -23.74 -25.57 27.87
C LYS A 13 -23.13 -25.11 26.55
N TRP A 14 -22.96 -23.80 26.36
CA TRP A 14 -22.42 -23.18 25.15
C TRP A 14 -20.90 -22.95 25.22
N LYS A 15 -20.34 -22.95 26.44
CA LYS A 15 -18.92 -22.67 26.70
C LYS A 15 -17.99 -23.55 25.85
N PHE A 16 -18.30 -24.84 25.71
CA PHE A 16 -17.51 -25.76 24.87
C PHE A 16 -17.48 -25.36 23.39
N TYR A 17 -18.65 -25.11 22.80
CA TYR A 17 -18.77 -24.71 21.39
C TYR A 17 -18.11 -23.35 21.12
N VAL A 18 -18.29 -22.38 22.03
CA VAL A 18 -17.67 -21.05 21.91
C VAL A 18 -16.15 -21.14 21.95
N ILE A 19 -15.58 -21.98 22.82
CA ILE A 19 -14.12 -22.19 22.87
C ILE A 19 -13.60 -22.79 21.55
N ILE A 20 -14.28 -23.80 21.00
CA ILE A 20 -13.89 -24.41 19.72
C ILE A 20 -13.94 -23.38 18.59
N ILE A 21 -15.04 -22.64 18.47
CA ILE A 21 -15.22 -21.63 17.42
C ILE A 21 -14.15 -20.54 17.54
N LEU A 22 -13.88 -20.04 18.75
CA LEU A 22 -12.82 -19.06 18.98
C LEU A 22 -11.44 -19.62 18.61
N GLY A 23 -11.17 -20.89 18.91
CA GLY A 23 -9.93 -21.56 18.50
C GLY A 23 -9.78 -21.61 16.98
N ILE A 24 -10.84 -21.98 16.25
CA ILE A 24 -10.86 -22.00 14.79
C ILE A 24 -10.64 -20.60 14.21
N ILE A 25 -11.38 -19.60 14.70
CA ILE A 25 -11.26 -18.21 14.24
C ILE A 25 -9.83 -17.69 14.49
N THR A 26 -9.29 -17.93 15.68
CA THR A 26 -7.94 -17.51 16.04
C THR A 26 -6.89 -18.18 15.14
N GLY A 27 -7.02 -19.49 14.89
CA GLY A 27 -6.15 -20.22 13.98
C GLY A 27 -6.20 -19.69 12.55
N LEU A 28 -7.40 -19.40 12.03
CA LEU A 28 -7.58 -18.79 10.71
C LEU A 28 -6.96 -17.39 10.63
N ILE A 29 -7.10 -16.56 11.66
CA ILE A 29 -6.49 -15.23 11.71
C ILE A 29 -4.97 -15.34 11.64
N PHE A 30 -4.34 -16.19 12.45
CA PHE A 30 -2.89 -16.39 12.40
C PHE A 30 -2.43 -16.95 11.05
N PHE A 31 -3.18 -17.89 10.48
CA PHE A 31 -2.88 -18.43 9.16
C PHE A 31 -2.96 -17.35 8.07
N LEU A 32 -4.01 -16.52 8.07
CA LEU A 32 -4.15 -15.41 7.13
C LEU A 32 -3.03 -14.38 7.31
N PHE A 33 -2.68 -14.05 8.55
CA PHE A 33 -1.57 -13.12 8.85
C PHE A 33 -0.23 -13.63 8.30
N TYR A 34 0.00 -14.94 8.41
CA TYR A 34 1.19 -15.61 7.86
C TYR A 34 1.22 -15.60 6.34
N VAL A 35 0.16 -16.12 5.70
CA VAL A 35 0.10 -16.26 4.22
C VAL A 35 0.09 -14.92 3.51
N SER A 36 -0.58 -13.91 4.07
CA SER A 36 -0.63 -12.55 3.50
C SER A 36 0.65 -11.73 3.72
N LYS A 37 1.61 -12.24 4.51
CA LYS A 37 2.80 -11.49 4.96
C LYS A 37 2.42 -10.14 5.59
N ALA A 38 1.34 -10.10 6.37
CA ALA A 38 0.76 -8.87 6.90
C ALA A 38 1.79 -7.97 7.63
N HIS A 39 2.73 -8.56 8.36
CA HIS A 39 3.81 -7.83 9.05
C HIS A 39 4.69 -6.99 8.09
N SER A 40 4.90 -7.44 6.85
CA SER A 40 5.75 -6.73 5.88
C SER A 40 5.18 -5.36 5.49
N TYR A 41 3.86 -5.16 5.58
CA TYR A 41 3.18 -3.88 5.31
C TYR A 41 3.49 -2.78 6.34
N LEU A 42 4.09 -3.13 7.48
CA LEU A 42 4.61 -2.16 8.43
C LEU A 42 5.91 -1.51 7.93
N SER A 43 6.65 -2.19 7.05
CA SER A 43 7.87 -1.67 6.43
C SER A 43 7.56 -0.76 5.24
N ASP A 44 8.61 -0.12 4.71
CA ASP A 44 8.57 0.68 3.49
C ASP A 44 9.38 0.05 2.33
N ASN A 45 9.66 -1.26 2.43
CA ASN A 45 10.37 -2.00 1.39
C ASN A 45 9.52 -2.06 0.11
N ALA A 46 10.13 -1.78 -1.04
CA ALA A 46 9.42 -1.76 -2.32
C ALA A 46 8.91 -3.15 -2.71
N GLU A 47 9.57 -4.22 -2.25
CA GLU A 47 9.18 -5.61 -2.46
C GLU A 47 7.85 -5.95 -1.76
N THR A 48 7.48 -5.23 -0.70
CA THR A 48 6.17 -5.40 -0.05
C THR A 48 5.01 -5.06 -0.98
N CYS A 49 5.22 -4.10 -1.89
CA CYS A 49 4.23 -3.75 -2.93
C CYS A 49 3.98 -4.94 -3.88
N MET A 50 4.96 -5.86 -4.00
CA MET A 50 4.92 -7.06 -4.83
C MET A 50 4.34 -8.30 -4.14
N ASN A 51 3.82 -8.19 -2.91
CA ASN A 51 3.04 -9.26 -2.29
C ASN A 51 1.80 -9.65 -3.13
N CYS A 52 1.31 -8.73 -3.97
CA CYS A 52 0.28 -9.00 -4.96
C CYS A 52 0.83 -8.87 -6.38
N HIS A 53 0.66 -9.90 -7.20
CA HIS A 53 1.16 -9.95 -8.59
C HIS A 53 0.57 -8.84 -9.49
N ILE A 54 -0.63 -8.33 -9.17
CA ILE A 54 -1.28 -7.25 -9.92
C ILE A 54 -0.49 -5.94 -9.89
N MET A 55 0.45 -5.79 -8.95
CA MET A 55 1.35 -4.65 -8.85
C MET A 55 2.61 -4.78 -9.71
N ALA A 56 2.83 -5.90 -10.40
CA ALA A 56 4.02 -6.12 -11.23
C ALA A 56 4.28 -5.00 -12.26
N PRO A 57 3.27 -4.45 -12.96
CA PRO A 57 3.49 -3.31 -13.85
C PRO A 57 3.98 -2.05 -13.14
N GLN A 58 3.45 -1.79 -11.95
CA GLN A 58 3.77 -0.60 -11.18
C GLN A 58 5.17 -0.70 -10.60
N TYR A 59 5.53 -1.86 -10.04
CA TYR A 59 6.88 -2.11 -9.58
C TYR A 59 7.90 -2.03 -10.71
N THR A 60 7.62 -2.66 -11.87
CA THR A 60 8.56 -2.68 -13.01
C THR A 60 8.83 -1.27 -13.53
N SER A 61 7.79 -0.47 -13.73
CA SER A 61 7.93 0.91 -14.20
C SER A 61 8.65 1.79 -13.18
N TRP A 62 8.35 1.65 -11.89
CA TRP A 62 9.11 2.31 -10.82
C TRP A 62 10.59 1.89 -10.84
N PHE A 63 10.88 0.59 -10.93
CA PHE A 63 12.24 0.03 -10.97
C PHE A 63 13.04 0.47 -12.20
N HIS A 64 12.38 0.89 -13.27
CA HIS A 64 13.03 1.46 -14.46
C HIS A 64 12.99 2.99 -14.49
N SER A 65 12.53 3.65 -13.42
CA SER A 65 12.50 5.10 -13.30
C SER A 65 13.70 5.65 -12.53
N ALA A 66 13.90 6.96 -12.63
CA ALA A 66 14.89 7.69 -11.82
C ALA A 66 14.60 7.63 -10.31
N HIS A 67 13.34 7.38 -9.92
CA HIS A 67 12.93 7.38 -8.51
C HIS A 67 13.37 6.13 -7.75
N ARG A 68 13.70 5.03 -8.43
CA ARG A 68 14.03 3.75 -7.77
C ARG A 68 15.16 3.83 -6.74
N GLN A 69 16.12 4.75 -6.96
CA GLN A 69 17.32 4.89 -6.12
C GLN A 69 17.08 5.78 -4.90
N TYR A 70 16.04 6.62 -4.93
CA TYR A 70 15.84 7.69 -3.95
C TYR A 70 14.49 7.60 -3.23
N ALA A 71 13.52 6.87 -3.79
CA ALA A 71 12.15 6.78 -3.28
C ALA A 71 11.62 5.36 -3.44
N ASN A 72 11.11 4.78 -2.34
CA ASN A 72 10.30 3.56 -2.36
C ASN A 72 8.84 3.88 -2.71
N CYS A 73 7.97 2.87 -2.82
CA CYS A 73 6.55 3.08 -3.14
C CYS A 73 5.88 4.08 -2.16
N ASN A 74 6.18 3.95 -0.85
CA ASN A 74 5.53 4.71 0.21
C ASN A 74 6.03 6.17 0.28
N GLU A 75 7.24 6.48 -0.22
CA GLU A 75 7.71 7.86 -0.35
C GLU A 75 6.81 8.71 -1.24
N CYS A 76 6.12 8.09 -2.19
CA CYS A 76 5.15 8.73 -3.08
C CYS A 76 3.70 8.48 -2.64
N HIS A 77 3.34 7.24 -2.32
CA HIS A 77 1.93 6.82 -2.16
C HIS A 77 1.37 6.92 -0.72
N VAL A 78 2.19 7.27 0.26
CA VAL A 78 1.77 7.36 1.66
C VAL A 78 2.10 8.76 2.21
N PRO A 79 1.25 9.37 3.04
CA PRO A 79 1.53 10.68 3.60
C PRO A 79 2.69 10.63 4.61
N HIS A 80 3.48 11.70 4.64
CA HIS A 80 4.64 11.87 5.54
C HIS A 80 4.50 13.10 6.46
N ASP A 81 3.27 13.57 6.66
CA ASP A 81 2.95 14.68 7.56
C ASP A 81 3.09 14.28 9.04
N ASN A 82 2.66 13.07 9.39
CA ASN A 82 2.90 12.48 10.70
C ASN A 82 2.74 10.94 10.69
N VAL A 83 3.29 10.29 11.70
CA VAL A 83 3.31 8.82 11.83
C VAL A 83 1.91 8.22 11.92
N PHE A 84 0.99 8.88 12.64
CA PHE A 84 -0.38 8.38 12.79
C PHE A 84 -1.12 8.37 11.45
N ASN A 85 -1.07 9.47 10.70
CA ASN A 85 -1.72 9.59 9.40
C ASN A 85 -1.12 8.62 8.37
N LYS A 86 0.21 8.43 8.39
CA LYS A 86 0.91 7.40 7.60
C LYS A 86 0.29 6.02 7.79
N TYR A 87 0.20 5.53 9.03
CA TYR A 87 -0.33 4.19 9.29
C TYR A 87 -1.85 4.10 9.11
N PHE A 88 -2.60 5.16 9.43
CA PHE A 88 -4.02 5.23 9.17
C PHE A 88 -4.34 5.13 7.68
N PHE A 89 -3.58 5.85 6.84
CA PHE A 89 -3.73 5.80 5.39
C PHE A 89 -3.36 4.41 4.84
N LYS A 90 -2.23 3.82 5.28
CA LYS A 90 -1.83 2.45 4.92
C LYS A 90 -2.90 1.43 5.29
N ALA A 91 -3.49 1.53 6.49
CA ALA A 91 -4.55 0.63 6.94
C ALA A 91 -5.83 0.77 6.12
N LYS A 92 -6.29 2.00 5.87
CA LYS A 92 -7.48 2.29 5.07
C LYS A 92 -7.34 1.77 3.64
N ASP A 93 -6.20 2.04 3.01
CA ASP A 93 -5.93 1.64 1.64
C ASP A 93 -5.71 0.13 1.52
N GLY A 94 -4.94 -0.46 2.45
CA GLY A 94 -4.76 -1.91 2.57
C GLY A 94 -6.09 -2.66 2.75
N LEU A 95 -6.98 -2.18 3.61
CA LEU A 95 -8.31 -2.78 3.81
C LEU A 95 -9.15 -2.72 2.54
N ARG A 96 -9.11 -1.58 1.82
CA ARG A 96 -9.81 -1.43 0.53
C ARG A 96 -9.28 -2.40 -0.51
N HIS A 97 -7.96 -2.47 -0.69
CA HIS A 97 -7.32 -3.40 -1.61
C HIS A 97 -7.69 -4.85 -1.29
N ALA A 98 -7.54 -5.26 -0.03
CA ALA A 98 -7.91 -6.59 0.43
C ALA A 98 -9.38 -6.90 0.11
N THR A 99 -10.29 -5.95 0.34
CA THR A 99 -11.72 -6.10 0.05
C THR A 99 -11.98 -6.28 -1.45
N ILE A 100 -11.42 -5.41 -2.29
CA ILE A 100 -11.65 -5.44 -3.74
C ILE A 100 -11.11 -6.74 -4.37
N PHE A 101 -9.91 -7.16 -3.98
CA PHE A 101 -9.31 -8.40 -4.49
C PHE A 101 -10.00 -9.65 -3.96
N THR A 102 -10.45 -9.65 -2.70
CA THR A 102 -11.25 -10.76 -2.15
C THR A 102 -12.56 -10.94 -2.91
N LEU A 103 -13.20 -9.83 -3.29
CA LEU A 103 -14.46 -9.84 -4.03
C LEU A 103 -14.27 -10.00 -5.56
N ARG A 104 -13.02 -10.07 -6.04
CA ARG A 104 -12.65 -10.07 -7.46
C ARG A 104 -13.30 -8.93 -8.25
N LYS A 105 -13.28 -7.73 -7.66
CA LYS A 105 -13.86 -6.51 -8.23
C LYS A 105 -12.79 -5.54 -8.76
N GLU A 106 -11.58 -6.02 -8.97
CA GLU A 106 -10.49 -5.23 -9.53
C GLU A 106 -10.78 -4.80 -10.97
N PRO A 107 -10.56 -3.52 -11.33
CA PRO A 107 -10.64 -3.09 -12.71
C PRO A 107 -9.41 -3.56 -13.49
N GLN A 108 -9.58 -3.76 -14.80
CA GLN A 108 -8.47 -4.14 -15.67
C GLN A 108 -7.36 -3.05 -15.74
N VAL A 109 -7.77 -1.79 -15.57
CA VAL A 109 -6.86 -0.65 -15.47
C VAL A 109 -7.03 -0.01 -14.10
N ILE A 110 -6.02 -0.18 -13.25
CA ILE A 110 -5.99 0.44 -11.93
C ILE A 110 -5.69 1.93 -12.10
N ARG A 111 -6.52 2.76 -11.47
CA ARG A 111 -6.32 4.21 -11.41
C ARG A 111 -6.29 4.65 -9.97
N ILE A 112 -5.36 5.55 -9.65
CA ILE A 112 -5.26 6.14 -8.34
C ILE A 112 -6.49 7.01 -8.04
N HIS A 113 -7.07 6.82 -6.85
CA HIS A 113 -8.18 7.63 -6.35
C HIS A 113 -7.70 9.02 -5.93
N GLU A 114 -8.63 9.96 -5.79
CA GLU A 114 -8.30 11.37 -5.53
C GLU A 114 -7.44 11.58 -4.28
N ALA A 115 -7.81 10.93 -3.17
CA ALA A 115 -7.00 10.97 -1.94
C ALA A 115 -5.55 10.48 -2.16
N GLY A 116 -5.35 9.49 -3.04
CA GLY A 116 -4.00 9.03 -3.40
C GLY A 116 -3.27 10.03 -4.27
N LYS A 117 -3.96 10.71 -5.21
CA LYS A 117 -3.35 11.76 -6.05
C LYS A 117 -2.86 12.93 -5.22
N GLU A 118 -3.66 13.36 -4.25
CA GLU A 118 -3.28 14.45 -3.33
C GLU A 118 -2.03 14.08 -2.51
N VAL A 119 -1.96 12.84 -2.02
CA VAL A 119 -0.78 12.33 -1.30
C VAL A 119 0.44 12.31 -2.23
N VAL A 120 0.33 11.77 -3.43
CA VAL A 120 1.43 11.75 -4.41
C VAL A 120 1.91 13.17 -4.73
N HIS A 121 0.98 14.09 -5.01
CA HIS A 121 1.30 15.48 -5.32
C HIS A 121 1.98 16.20 -4.14
N SER A 122 1.47 16.04 -2.92
CA SER A 122 2.11 16.61 -1.72
C SER A 122 3.51 16.04 -1.49
N ASN A 123 3.75 14.76 -1.80
CA ASN A 123 5.07 14.14 -1.75
C ASN A 123 6.00 14.63 -2.86
N CYS A 124 5.50 14.94 -4.06
CA CYS A 124 6.28 15.64 -5.08
C CYS A 124 6.80 16.97 -4.53
N LEU A 125 5.92 17.76 -3.89
CA LEU A 125 6.29 19.05 -3.29
C LEU A 125 7.19 18.92 -2.06
N ARG A 126 7.10 17.80 -1.31
CA ARG A 126 7.96 17.50 -0.17
C ARG A 126 9.43 17.38 -0.60
N CYS A 127 9.70 16.68 -1.70
CA CYS A 127 11.07 16.46 -2.17
C CYS A 127 11.55 17.52 -3.17
N HIS A 128 10.67 18.07 -4.01
CA HIS A 128 11.02 19.05 -5.05
C HIS A 128 10.65 20.49 -4.69
N GLY A 129 10.17 20.75 -3.48
CA GLY A 129 9.67 22.06 -3.07
C GLY A 129 10.68 23.18 -3.23
N ASP A 130 11.94 22.91 -2.90
CA ASP A 130 13.04 23.88 -3.00
C ASP A 130 13.40 24.18 -4.46
N LEU A 131 13.38 23.17 -5.33
CA LEU A 131 13.59 23.35 -6.78
C LEU A 131 12.49 24.22 -7.41
N LEU A 132 11.27 24.10 -6.91
CA LEU A 132 10.12 24.86 -7.38
C LEU A 132 10.01 26.25 -6.73
N THR A 133 10.91 26.58 -5.81
CA THR A 133 10.90 27.86 -5.09
C THR A 133 11.88 28.83 -5.73
N ASP A 134 11.36 29.79 -6.48
CA ASP A 134 12.14 30.93 -7.00
C ASP A 134 11.97 32.15 -6.09
N ASN A 135 13.05 32.51 -5.38
CA ASN A 135 13.07 33.63 -4.44
C ASN A 135 12.80 34.98 -5.11
N LYS A 136 13.20 35.18 -6.38
CA LYS A 136 12.94 36.43 -7.11
C LYS A 136 11.45 36.57 -7.44
N LEU A 137 10.83 35.49 -7.90
CA LEU A 137 9.39 35.47 -8.19
C LEU A 137 8.55 35.58 -6.90
N GLN A 138 9.00 34.97 -5.79
CA GLN A 138 8.32 35.11 -4.51
C GLN A 138 8.32 36.55 -3.98
N ASN A 139 9.40 37.30 -4.19
CA ASN A 139 9.47 38.71 -3.78
C ASN A 139 8.52 39.62 -4.58
N TYR A 140 8.17 39.23 -5.81
CA TYR A 140 7.28 40.03 -6.66
C TYR A 140 5.80 39.66 -6.50
N ASN A 141 5.47 38.37 -6.35
CA ASN A 141 4.08 37.91 -6.23
C ASN A 141 3.93 36.61 -5.42
N GLY A 142 4.50 36.60 -4.21
CA GLY A 142 4.65 35.41 -3.34
C GLY A 142 3.38 34.59 -3.12
N ASN A 143 2.22 35.25 -2.95
CA ASN A 143 0.94 34.56 -2.75
C ASN A 143 0.51 33.80 -4.01
N THR A 144 0.54 34.43 -5.19
CA THR A 144 0.12 33.81 -6.45
C THR A 144 1.05 32.67 -6.85
N THR A 145 2.37 32.85 -6.69
CA THR A 145 3.34 31.77 -6.96
C THR A 145 3.17 30.57 -6.04
N ASN A 146 2.88 30.79 -4.75
CA ASN A 146 2.65 29.68 -3.82
C ASN A 146 1.36 28.92 -4.11
N ILE A 147 0.28 29.64 -4.49
CA ILE A 147 -0.99 29.02 -4.88
C ILE A 147 -0.78 28.15 -6.13
N ASN A 148 -0.16 28.71 -7.18
CA ASN A 148 0.08 27.99 -8.43
C ASN A 148 0.98 26.76 -8.22
N ARG A 149 2.01 26.86 -7.38
CA ARG A 149 2.89 25.72 -7.05
C ARG A 149 2.13 24.61 -6.34
N LYS A 150 1.24 24.95 -5.41
CA LYS A 150 0.44 23.96 -4.67
C LYS A 150 -0.70 23.37 -5.50
N SER A 151 -1.28 24.12 -6.43
CA SER A 151 -2.42 23.69 -7.25
C SER A 151 -2.02 23.00 -8.58
N SER A 152 -0.79 23.21 -9.06
CA SER A 152 -0.33 22.60 -10.31
C SER A 152 -0.02 21.12 -10.12
N ASN A 153 -0.79 20.24 -10.76
CA ASN A 153 -0.51 18.81 -10.74
C ASN A 153 0.82 18.50 -11.44
N CYS A 154 1.85 18.10 -10.68
CA CYS A 154 3.18 17.81 -11.22
C CYS A 154 3.14 16.75 -12.35
N THR A 155 2.30 15.72 -12.18
CA THR A 155 2.17 14.61 -13.13
C THR A 155 1.45 14.98 -14.42
N PHE A 156 0.83 16.17 -14.50
CA PHE A 156 0.22 16.65 -15.74
C PHE A 156 1.28 16.88 -16.84
N CYS A 157 2.44 17.42 -16.46
CA CYS A 157 3.60 17.57 -17.34
C CYS A 157 4.56 16.37 -17.19
N HIS A 158 4.85 15.93 -15.96
CA HIS A 158 5.71 14.78 -15.68
C HIS A 158 4.98 13.44 -15.81
N ARG A 159 4.36 13.21 -16.97
CA ARG A 159 3.43 12.09 -17.23
C ARG A 159 4.06 10.70 -17.09
N GLU A 160 5.37 10.62 -17.22
CA GLU A 160 6.13 9.36 -17.19
C GLU A 160 6.71 9.03 -15.80
N THR A 161 6.27 9.72 -14.74
CA THR A 161 6.91 9.68 -13.41
C THR A 161 6.04 9.05 -12.31
N PRO A 162 6.46 7.88 -11.80
CA PRO A 162 6.62 6.66 -12.59
C PRO A 162 5.26 6.15 -13.10
N HIS A 163 5.23 4.94 -13.70
CA HIS A 163 4.02 4.24 -14.23
C HIS A 163 3.53 4.69 -15.61
N GLY A 164 3.82 5.93 -16.01
CA GLY A 164 3.56 6.38 -17.36
C GLY A 164 2.09 6.59 -17.68
N SER A 165 1.84 6.99 -18.93
CA SER A 165 0.49 7.23 -19.44
C SER A 165 -0.24 5.94 -19.82
N VAL A 166 0.50 4.87 -20.12
CA VAL A 166 -0.04 3.55 -20.52
C VAL A 166 -0.10 2.61 -19.31
N ASN A 167 -1.28 2.54 -18.68
CA ASN A 167 -1.51 1.75 -17.48
C ASN A 167 -2.42 0.54 -17.77
N SER A 168 -1.90 -0.68 -17.68
CA SER A 168 -2.69 -1.93 -17.67
C SER A 168 -1.85 -3.11 -17.19
N LEU A 169 -2.48 -4.25 -16.88
CA LEU A 169 -1.74 -5.51 -16.64
C LEU A 169 -0.89 -5.96 -17.84
N SER A 170 -1.27 -5.53 -19.05
CA SER A 170 -0.59 -5.86 -20.30
C SER A 170 0.47 -4.84 -20.71
N SER A 171 0.71 -3.77 -19.95
CA SER A 171 1.66 -2.72 -20.36
C SER A 171 3.13 -3.16 -20.24
N VAL A 172 3.41 -4.18 -19.43
CA VAL A 172 4.75 -4.78 -19.29
C VAL A 172 4.69 -6.32 -19.33
N PRO A 173 4.40 -6.90 -20.50
CA PRO A 173 4.30 -8.34 -20.63
C PRO A 173 5.63 -9.01 -20.25
N ASN A 174 5.56 -10.14 -19.53
CA ASN A 174 6.73 -10.92 -19.11
C ASN A 174 7.76 -10.15 -18.26
N SER A 175 7.34 -9.10 -17.55
CA SER A 175 8.20 -8.39 -16.60
C SER A 175 8.69 -9.34 -15.50
N ARG A 176 10.02 -9.42 -15.35
CA ARG A 176 10.66 -10.20 -14.29
C ARG A 176 10.73 -9.34 -13.03
N VAL A 177 9.80 -9.59 -12.12
CA VAL A 177 9.70 -8.91 -10.83
C VAL A 177 10.06 -9.88 -9.70
N PRO A 178 10.56 -9.38 -8.55
CA PRO A 178 10.74 -10.21 -7.37
C PRO A 178 9.43 -10.87 -6.98
N LEU A 179 9.40 -12.20 -6.98
CA LEU A 179 8.24 -12.96 -6.52
C LEU A 179 8.33 -13.15 -5.01
N PRO A 180 7.19 -13.03 -4.28
CA PRO A 180 7.18 -13.34 -2.87
C PRO A 180 7.58 -14.81 -2.66
N GLU A 181 8.39 -15.07 -1.63
CA GLU A 181 8.67 -16.43 -1.20
C GLU A 181 7.37 -17.21 -0.97
N SER A 182 7.41 -18.50 -1.32
CA SER A 182 6.29 -19.42 -1.13
C SER A 182 5.89 -19.51 0.34
N ALA A 183 4.59 -19.43 0.61
CA ALA A 183 4.03 -19.64 1.93
C ALA A 183 4.13 -21.10 2.42
N VAL A 184 4.59 -22.04 1.58
CA VAL A 184 4.77 -23.43 1.95
C VAL A 184 6.07 -23.56 2.75
N PRO A 185 6.03 -24.02 4.02
CA PRO A 185 7.21 -24.20 4.83
C PRO A 185 8.20 -25.18 4.18
N HIS A 186 9.50 -24.95 4.42
CA HIS A 186 10.56 -25.74 3.82
C HIS A 186 10.46 -27.24 4.16
N TRP A 187 10.05 -27.57 5.38
CA TRP A 187 9.86 -28.98 5.81
C TRP A 187 8.80 -29.70 4.98
N LEU A 188 7.70 -29.01 4.62
CA LEU A 188 6.62 -29.57 3.82
C LEU A 188 7.04 -29.72 2.35
N LYS A 189 7.72 -28.70 1.80
CA LYS A 189 8.31 -28.80 0.45
C LYS A 189 9.22 -30.01 0.33
N LYS A 190 10.13 -30.21 1.29
CA LYS A 190 11.09 -31.32 1.32
C LYS A 190 10.41 -32.70 1.33
N MET A 191 9.22 -32.82 1.91
CA MET A 191 8.46 -34.08 1.92
C MET A 191 7.73 -34.35 0.60
N ILE A 192 7.29 -33.30 -0.10
CA ILE A 192 6.54 -33.43 -1.37
C ILE A 192 7.49 -33.65 -2.56
N THR A 193 8.70 -33.09 -2.51
CA THR A 193 9.70 -33.20 -3.59
C THR A 193 10.59 -34.44 -3.51
N LYS A 194 10.30 -35.36 -2.59
CA LYS A 194 11.06 -36.60 -2.39
C LYS A 194 10.23 -37.77 -2.92
#